data_AF-A0A519SK79-F1
#
_entry.id   AF-A0A519SK79-F1
#
_cell.length_a   1.000
_cell.length_b   1.000
_cell.length_c   1.000
_cell.angle_alpha   90.00
_cell.angle_beta   90.00
_cell.angle_gamma   90.00
#
_symmetry.space_group_name_H-M   'P 1'
#
loop_
_entity.id
_entity.type
_entity.pdbx_description
1 polymer ?
#
loop_
_entity_poly.entity_id
_entity_poly.type
_entity_poly.pdbx_seq_one_letter_code
_entity_poly.pdbx_strand_id
1 'polypeptide(L)'
;MEIQPLLHWLYVAAMVGGALLFWVWSRQPKGVPQYEYSIAMLIPIWSALAYMALAMDQGKVEVAGQTTHYARYADWVVSTPLLLLSLAFTAMFYVPKDERNKTLLFQLVAADVIMIGCGLFADLSETSGARLLWFLCGVGSFLGVLYLIWGPLRRVAQESDAEIGVIYSKLAGFLTLLW
;
A
#
# COMPACT_ATOMS: atom_id res chain seq x y z
N MET A 1 -28.51 15.47 -2.09
CA MET A 1 -27.60 14.41 -2.59
C MET A 1 -26.61 14.13 -1.49
N GLU A 2 -26.49 12.88 -1.04
CA GLU A 2 -25.43 12.51 -0.09
C GLU A 2 -24.07 12.70 -0.77
N ILE A 3 -23.18 13.48 -0.15
CA ILE A 3 -21.88 13.85 -0.72
C ILE A 3 -20.95 12.62 -0.79
N GLN A 4 -21.10 11.68 0.14
CA GLN A 4 -20.19 10.54 0.29
C GLN A 4 -20.19 9.56 -0.90
N PRO A 5 -21.35 9.10 -1.44
CA PRO A 5 -21.37 8.29 -2.66
C PRO A 5 -20.73 8.99 -3.86
N LEU A 6 -20.95 10.30 -4.00
CA LEU A 6 -20.33 11.11 -5.07
C LEU A 6 -18.80 11.11 -4.92
N LEU A 7 -18.27 11.28 -3.70
CA LEU A 7 -16.83 11.23 -3.44
C LEU A 7 -16.24 9.85 -3.78
N HIS A 8 -16.94 8.75 -3.46
CA HIS A 8 -16.48 7.42 -3.84
C HIS A 8 -16.43 7.24 -5.36
N TRP A 9 -17.43 7.71 -6.11
CA TRP A 9 -17.39 7.65 -7.58
C TRP A 9 -16.30 8.53 -8.20
N LEU A 10 -16.04 9.72 -7.62
CA LEU A 10 -14.92 10.56 -8.03
C LEU A 10 -13.58 9.85 -7.80
N TYR A 11 -13.43 9.16 -6.67
CA TYR A 11 -12.25 8.33 -6.38
C TYR A 11 -12.08 7.21 -7.40
N VAL A 12 -13.15 6.48 -7.74
CA VAL A 12 -13.14 5.43 -8.77
C VAL A 12 -12.66 6.00 -10.11
N ALA A 13 -13.21 7.14 -10.54
CA ALA A 13 -12.80 7.78 -11.78
C ALA A 13 -11.32 8.17 -11.79
N ALA A 14 -10.81 8.70 -10.67
CA ALA A 14 -9.40 9.05 -10.51
C ALA A 14 -8.49 7.82 -10.60
N MET A 15 -8.86 6.72 -9.93
CA MET A 15 -8.10 5.47 -9.95
C MET A 15 -8.08 4.84 -11.36
N VAL A 16 -9.21 4.81 -12.06
CA VAL A 16 -9.26 4.38 -13.47
C VAL A 16 -8.36 5.25 -14.35
N GLY A 17 -8.38 6.57 -14.15
CA GLY A 17 -7.48 7.49 -14.84
C GLY A 17 -6.00 7.19 -14.58
N GLY A 18 -5.62 6.91 -13.34
CA GLY A 18 -4.26 6.51 -12.95
C GLY A 18 -3.83 5.20 -13.60
N ALA A 19 -4.70 4.17 -13.59
CA ALA A 19 -4.42 2.90 -14.25
C ALA A 19 -4.21 3.06 -15.77
N LEU A 20 -5.04 3.88 -16.44
CA LEU A 20 -4.89 4.19 -17.86
C LEU A 20 -3.58 4.93 -18.16
N LEU A 21 -3.17 5.85 -17.28
CA LEU A 21 -1.89 6.56 -17.42
C LEU A 21 -0.70 5.59 -17.38
N PHE A 22 -0.64 4.70 -16.38
CA PHE A 22 0.42 3.70 -16.29
C PHE A 22 0.36 2.69 -17.45
N TRP A 23 -0.84 2.37 -17.94
CA TRP A 23 -0.99 1.56 -19.15
C TRP A 23 -0.36 2.25 -20.37
N VAL A 24 -0.63 3.54 -20.59
CA VAL A 24 -0.02 4.30 -21.70
C VAL A 24 1.51 4.33 -21.56
N TRP A 25 2.04 4.59 -20.36
CA TRP A 25 3.50 4.61 -20.14
C TRP A 25 4.16 3.24 -20.31
N SER A 26 3.47 2.14 -20.00
CA SER A 26 4.00 0.78 -20.19
C SER A 26 4.27 0.43 -21.66
N ARG A 27 3.64 1.13 -22.61
CA ARG A 27 3.85 0.92 -24.06
C ARG A 27 5.20 1.45 -24.55
N GLN A 28 5.85 2.33 -23.80
CA GLN A 28 7.17 2.88 -24.10
C GLN A 28 8.03 2.94 -22.82
N PRO A 29 8.44 1.78 -22.28
CA PRO A 29 9.17 1.72 -21.02
C PRO A 29 10.55 2.36 -21.17
N LYS A 30 10.78 3.48 -20.50
CA LYS A 30 12.05 4.22 -20.52
C LYS A 30 13.11 3.58 -19.61
N GLY A 31 13.42 2.31 -19.85
CA GLY A 31 14.38 1.54 -19.04
C GLY A 31 13.80 0.93 -17.76
N VAL A 32 12.57 1.27 -17.38
CA VAL A 32 11.85 0.66 -16.25
C VAL A 32 11.28 -0.70 -16.67
N PRO A 33 11.48 -1.77 -15.88
CA PRO A 33 10.93 -3.09 -16.17
C PRO A 33 9.39 -3.12 -16.26
N GLN A 34 8.86 -3.95 -17.16
CA GLN A 34 7.41 -4.05 -17.40
C GLN A 34 6.59 -4.44 -16.15
N TYR A 35 7.15 -5.26 -15.26
CA TYR A 35 6.42 -5.67 -14.05
C TYR A 35 6.17 -4.50 -13.08
N GLU A 36 6.97 -3.42 -13.12
CA GLU A 36 6.73 -2.25 -12.28
C GLU A 36 5.50 -1.47 -12.75
N TYR A 37 5.32 -1.35 -14.07
CA TYR A 37 4.07 -0.82 -14.63
C TYR A 37 2.87 -1.71 -14.30
N SER A 38 3.03 -3.04 -14.33
CA SER A 38 1.96 -3.97 -13.93
C SER A 38 1.53 -3.74 -12.48
N ILE A 39 2.47 -3.55 -11.55
CA ILE A 39 2.17 -3.24 -10.15
C ILE A 39 1.50 -1.87 -10.03
N ALA A 40 2.06 -0.86 -10.71
CA ALA A 40 1.53 0.51 -10.70
C ALA A 40 0.11 0.61 -11.30
N MET A 41 -0.27 -0.30 -12.21
CA MET A 41 -1.66 -0.43 -12.70
C MET A 41 -2.54 -1.22 -11.73
N LEU A 42 -2.03 -2.30 -11.13
CA LEU A 42 -2.82 -3.18 -10.28
C LEU A 42 -3.32 -2.46 -9.02
N ILE A 43 -2.47 -1.61 -8.41
CA ILE A 43 -2.83 -0.80 -7.24
C ILE A 43 -4.12 0.00 -7.48
N PRO A 44 -4.19 0.93 -8.44
CA PRO A 44 -5.40 1.72 -8.68
C PRO A 44 -6.56 0.87 -9.20
N ILE A 45 -6.33 -0.20 -9.97
CA ILE A 45 -7.42 -1.09 -10.41
C ILE A 45 -8.11 -1.73 -9.20
N TRP A 46 -7.33 -2.26 -8.25
CA TRP A 46 -7.88 -2.87 -7.02
C TRP A 46 -8.60 -1.83 -6.16
N SER A 47 -7.98 -0.67 -5.94
CA SER A 47 -8.59 0.42 -5.16
C SER A 47 -9.86 0.95 -5.81
N ALA A 48 -9.95 1.02 -7.15
CA ALA A 48 -11.17 1.38 -7.85
C ALA A 48 -12.32 0.40 -7.55
N LEU A 49 -12.05 -0.90 -7.55
CA LEU A 49 -13.07 -1.91 -7.25
C LEU A 49 -13.56 -1.83 -5.79
N ALA A 50 -12.64 -1.62 -4.84
CA ALA A 50 -13.00 -1.47 -3.42
C ALA A 50 -13.86 -0.22 -3.17
N TYR A 51 -13.51 0.91 -3.79
CA TYR A 51 -14.30 2.14 -3.66
C TYR A 51 -15.60 2.11 -4.45
N MET A 52 -15.67 1.35 -5.54
CA MET A 52 -16.93 1.06 -6.23
C MET A 52 -17.88 0.29 -5.30
N ALA A 53 -17.38 -0.70 -4.54
CA ALA A 53 -18.17 -1.40 -3.54
C ALA A 53 -18.69 -0.43 -2.45
N LEU A 54 -17.86 0.48 -1.95
CA LEU A 54 -18.29 1.54 -1.01
C LEU A 54 -19.32 2.51 -1.61
N ALA A 55 -19.24 2.81 -2.91
CA ALA A 55 -20.21 3.65 -3.62
C ALA A 55 -21.58 2.98 -3.77
N MET A 56 -21.58 1.63 -3.86
CA MET A 56 -22.78 0.79 -3.92
C MET A 56 -23.25 0.30 -2.55
N ASP A 57 -22.70 0.86 -1.46
CA ASP A 57 -22.99 0.51 -0.07
C ASP A 57 -22.64 -0.95 0.33
N GLN A 58 -21.73 -1.59 -0.41
CA GLN A 58 -21.25 -2.96 -0.22
C GLN A 58 -19.87 -3.02 0.44
N GLY A 59 -19.70 -2.34 1.58
CA GLY A 59 -18.38 -2.21 2.19
C GLY A 59 -18.35 -1.67 3.60
N LYS A 60 -19.50 -1.68 4.27
CA LYS A 60 -19.73 -1.08 5.59
C LYS A 60 -20.43 -2.06 6.51
N VAL A 61 -20.15 -1.95 7.80
CA VAL A 61 -20.85 -2.68 8.86
C VAL A 61 -20.97 -1.79 10.08
N GLU A 62 -22.08 -1.87 10.81
CA GLU A 62 -22.25 -1.18 12.08
C GLU A 62 -21.71 -2.04 13.22
N VAL A 63 -20.77 -1.50 13.98
CA VAL A 63 -20.21 -2.14 15.18
C VAL A 63 -20.24 -1.15 16.33
N ALA A 64 -20.88 -1.53 17.44
CA ALA A 64 -21.01 -0.67 18.63
C ALA A 64 -21.51 0.76 18.33
N GLY A 65 -22.41 0.91 17.34
CA GLY A 65 -22.96 2.21 16.94
C GLY A 65 -22.00 3.11 16.15
N GLN A 66 -20.96 2.53 15.55
CA GLN A 66 -20.05 3.18 14.60
C GLN A 66 -20.03 2.43 13.27
N THR A 67 -20.00 3.18 12.17
CA THR A 67 -19.86 2.63 10.83
C THR A 67 -18.40 2.27 10.54
N THR A 68 -18.10 0.98 10.47
CA THR A 68 -16.81 0.45 10.05
C THR A 68 -16.79 0.20 8.54
N HIS A 69 -15.87 0.84 7.84
CA HIS A 69 -15.70 0.71 6.39
C HIS A 69 -14.74 -0.43 6.02
N TYR A 70 -15.13 -1.69 6.25
CA TYR A 70 -14.25 -2.86 6.04
C TYR A 70 -13.69 -2.96 4.61
N ALA A 71 -14.38 -2.44 3.59
CA ALA A 71 -13.86 -2.43 2.22
C ALA A 71 -12.58 -1.59 2.06
N ARG A 72 -12.32 -0.61 2.93
CA ARG A 72 -11.04 0.12 2.94
C ARG A 72 -9.89 -0.78 3.38
N TYR A 73 -10.09 -1.62 4.39
CA TYR A 73 -9.09 -2.58 4.82
C TYR A 73 -8.86 -3.68 3.77
N ALA A 74 -9.91 -4.08 3.04
CA ALA A 74 -9.79 -4.98 1.89
C ALA A 74 -9.02 -4.35 0.70
N ASP A 75 -9.12 -3.04 0.50
CA ASP A 75 -8.24 -2.30 -0.40
C ASP A 75 -6.80 -2.34 0.11
N TRP A 76 -6.58 -1.82 1.33
CA TRP A 76 -5.26 -1.61 1.89
C TRP A 76 -4.45 -2.90 1.98
N VAL A 77 -5.04 -4.02 2.42
CA VAL A 77 -4.31 -5.30 2.55
C VAL A 77 -3.71 -5.82 1.23
N VAL A 78 -4.12 -5.26 0.09
CA VAL A 78 -3.55 -5.53 -1.24
C VAL A 78 -2.76 -4.34 -1.78
N SER A 79 -3.27 -3.12 -1.69
CA SER A 79 -2.61 -1.94 -2.26
C SER A 79 -1.37 -1.51 -1.47
N THR A 80 -1.36 -1.61 -0.14
CA THR A 80 -0.19 -1.22 0.68
C THR A 80 1.00 -2.18 0.53
N PRO A 81 0.84 -3.53 0.46
CA PRO A 81 1.97 -4.39 0.15
C PRO A 81 2.51 -4.16 -1.26
N LEU A 82 1.65 -3.86 -2.24
CA LEU A 82 2.09 -3.58 -3.61
C LEU A 82 2.89 -2.27 -3.71
N LEU A 83 2.52 -1.24 -2.94
CA LEU A 83 3.31 -0.01 -2.81
C LEU A 83 4.70 -0.30 -2.21
N LEU A 84 4.76 -1.11 -1.15
CA LEU A 84 6.01 -1.51 -0.51
C LEU A 84 6.87 -2.39 -1.43
N LEU A 85 6.27 -3.31 -2.18
CA LEU A 85 6.97 -4.10 -3.20
C LEU A 85 7.51 -3.22 -4.33
N SER A 86 6.75 -2.21 -4.77
CA SER A 86 7.23 -1.23 -5.75
C SER A 86 8.45 -0.47 -5.21
N LEU A 87 8.40 0.00 -3.97
CA LEU A 87 9.54 0.65 -3.31
C LEU A 87 10.75 -0.29 -3.22
N ALA A 88 10.52 -1.56 -2.85
CA ALA A 88 11.57 -2.55 -2.75
C ALA A 88 12.19 -2.91 -4.10
N PHE A 89 11.40 -2.94 -5.17
CA PHE A 89 11.92 -3.14 -6.52
C PHE A 89 12.70 -1.92 -7.03
N THR A 90 12.33 -0.70 -6.61
CA THR A 90 13.18 0.47 -6.84
C THR A 90 14.53 0.34 -6.14
N ALA A 91 14.57 -0.11 -4.87
CA ALA A 91 15.85 -0.37 -4.18
C ALA A 91 16.67 -1.45 -4.88
N MET A 92 16.02 -2.50 -5.35
CA MET A 92 16.63 -3.68 -5.98
C MET A 92 16.70 -3.56 -7.52
N PHE A 93 16.69 -2.33 -8.06
CA PHE A 93 16.58 -2.11 -9.51
C PHE A 93 17.69 -2.80 -10.29
N TYR A 94 18.93 -2.69 -9.81
CA TYR A 94 20.12 -3.33 -10.41
C TYR A 94 20.43 -4.73 -9.83
N VAL A 95 19.65 -5.21 -8.87
CA VAL A 95 19.86 -6.54 -8.27
C VAL A 95 19.23 -7.61 -9.16
N PRO A 96 20.01 -8.63 -9.60
CA PRO A 96 19.49 -9.75 -10.36
C PRO A 96 18.27 -10.40 -9.69
N LYS A 97 17.27 -10.81 -10.48
CA LYS A 97 15.97 -11.27 -9.95
C LYS A 97 16.08 -12.46 -9.01
N ASP A 98 17.02 -13.35 -9.27
CA ASP A 98 17.35 -14.54 -8.50
C ASP A 98 18.10 -14.22 -7.20
N GLU A 99 18.81 -13.10 -7.15
CA GLU A 99 19.57 -12.63 -5.98
C GLU A 99 18.75 -11.70 -5.06
N ARG A 100 17.57 -11.25 -5.49
CA ARG A 100 16.69 -10.39 -4.67
C ARG A 100 16.41 -11.05 -3.32
N ASN A 101 16.54 -10.27 -2.25
CA ASN A 101 16.36 -10.75 -0.89
C ASN A 101 14.87 -11.07 -0.60
N LYS A 102 14.46 -12.31 -0.88
CA LYS A 102 13.09 -12.80 -0.71
C LYS A 102 12.63 -12.74 0.75
N THR A 103 13.55 -12.93 1.70
CA THR A 103 13.27 -12.82 3.13
C THR A 103 12.87 -11.39 3.49
N LEU A 104 13.60 -10.39 3.00
CA LEU A 104 13.29 -8.98 3.21
C LEU A 104 11.95 -8.60 2.59
N LEU A 105 11.67 -9.04 1.37
CA LEU A 105 10.38 -8.80 0.71
C LEU A 105 9.22 -9.43 1.50
N PHE A 106 9.38 -10.68 1.96
CA PHE A 106 8.39 -11.36 2.79
C PHE A 106 8.15 -10.64 4.11
N GLN A 107 9.21 -10.25 4.83
CA GLN A 107 9.11 -9.51 6.09
C GLN A 107 8.35 -8.20 5.91
N LEU A 108 8.63 -7.48 4.82
CA LEU A 108 7.97 -6.21 4.50
C LEU A 108 6.47 -6.41 4.26
N VAL A 109 6.09 -7.36 3.40
CA VAL A 109 4.69 -7.69 3.10
C VAL A 109 3.96 -8.21 4.35
N ALA A 110 4.60 -9.10 5.11
CA ALA A 110 3.99 -9.68 6.30
C ALA A 110 3.74 -8.62 7.39
N ALA A 111 4.71 -7.74 7.64
CA ALA A 111 4.54 -6.65 8.60
C ALA A 111 3.40 -5.69 8.17
N ASP A 112 3.27 -5.42 6.88
CA ASP A 112 2.20 -4.59 6.35
C ASP A 112 0.82 -5.25 6.46
N VAL A 113 0.69 -6.52 6.09
CA VAL A 113 -0.57 -7.27 6.23
C VAL A 113 -1.01 -7.37 7.69
N ILE A 114 -0.05 -7.58 8.62
CA ILE A 114 -0.33 -7.56 10.06
C ILE A 114 -0.82 -6.18 10.50
N MET A 115 -0.16 -5.10 10.05
CA MET A 115 -0.55 -3.72 10.36
C MET A 115 -2.00 -3.44 9.93
N ILE A 116 -2.36 -3.76 8.69
CA ILE A 116 -3.72 -3.55 8.16
C ILE A 116 -4.73 -4.44 8.88
N GLY A 117 -4.41 -5.70 9.14
CA GLY A 117 -5.27 -6.63 9.88
C GLY A 117 -5.56 -6.14 11.30
N CYS A 118 -4.53 -5.67 12.01
CA CYS A 118 -4.70 -5.06 13.33
C CYS A 118 -5.59 -3.82 13.28
N GLY A 119 -5.44 -2.96 12.26
CA GLY A 119 -6.32 -1.81 12.06
C GLY A 119 -7.79 -2.23 11.87
N LEU A 120 -8.05 -3.27 11.07
CA LEU A 120 -9.41 -3.77 10.87
C LEU A 120 -10.01 -4.29 12.18
N PHE A 121 -9.25 -5.09 12.95
CA PHE A 121 -9.74 -5.59 14.23
C PHE A 121 -9.93 -4.49 15.27
N ALA A 122 -9.15 -3.40 15.22
CA ALA A 122 -9.39 -2.23 16.07
C ALA A 122 -10.73 -1.58 15.74
N ASP A 123 -11.04 -1.36 14.45
CA ASP A 123 -12.31 -0.78 14.00
C ASP A 123 -13.51 -1.70 14.24
N LEU A 124 -13.30 -3.02 14.25
CA LEU A 124 -14.33 -4.01 14.60
C LEU A 124 -14.45 -4.26 16.12
N SER A 125 -13.65 -3.59 16.95
CA SER A 125 -13.67 -3.83 18.40
C SER A 125 -14.81 -3.06 19.09
N GLU A 126 -15.65 -3.79 19.81
CA GLU A 126 -16.73 -3.22 20.64
C GLU A 126 -16.21 -2.59 21.94
N THR A 127 -15.10 -3.09 22.50
CA THR A 127 -14.53 -2.59 23.76
C THR A 127 -13.31 -1.69 23.51
N SER A 128 -13.19 -0.64 24.32
CA SER A 128 -12.05 0.30 24.25
C SER A 128 -10.71 -0.40 24.52
N GLY A 129 -10.69 -1.41 25.40
CA GLY A 129 -9.48 -2.17 25.72
C GLY A 129 -8.97 -3.00 24.54
N ALA A 130 -9.86 -3.76 23.87
CA ALA A 130 -9.49 -4.52 22.68
C ALA A 130 -9.07 -3.61 21.54
N ARG A 131 -9.79 -2.50 21.32
CA ARG A 131 -9.46 -1.50 20.31
C ARG A 131 -8.06 -0.93 20.49
N LEU A 132 -7.72 -0.53 21.72
CA LEU A 132 -6.38 0.01 22.03
C LEU A 132 -5.30 -1.04 21.84
N LEU A 133 -5.53 -2.29 22.25
CA LEU A 133 -4.55 -3.37 22.07
C LEU A 133 -4.26 -3.62 20.59
N TRP A 134 -5.30 -3.77 19.77
CA TRP A 134 -5.15 -3.95 18.32
C TRP A 134 -4.45 -2.76 17.66
N PHE A 135 -4.80 -1.54 18.05
CA PHE A 135 -4.13 -0.34 17.59
C PHE A 135 -2.63 -0.36 17.91
N LEU A 136 -2.24 -0.67 19.15
CA LEU A 136 -0.83 -0.74 19.56
C LEU A 136 -0.07 -1.85 18.82
N CYS A 137 -0.70 -3.00 18.57
CA CYS A 137 -0.11 -4.05 17.72
C CYS A 137 0.12 -3.56 16.28
N GLY A 138 -0.85 -2.85 15.71
CA GLY A 138 -0.73 -2.23 14.39
C GLY A 138 0.43 -1.23 14.32
N VAL A 139 0.55 -0.34 15.31
CA VAL A 139 1.66 0.61 15.43
C VAL A 139 3.00 -0.11 15.54
N GLY A 140 3.09 -1.17 16.35
CA GLY A 140 4.29 -1.99 16.45
C GLY A 140 4.71 -2.59 15.10
N SER A 141 3.74 -3.08 14.32
CA SER A 141 3.99 -3.60 12.97
C SER A 141 4.41 -2.50 11.99
N PHE A 142 3.78 -1.33 12.07
CA PHE A 142 4.15 -0.15 11.27
C PHE A 142 5.59 0.31 11.56
N LEU A 143 6.01 0.35 12.82
CA LEU A 143 7.40 0.63 13.18
C LEU A 143 8.36 -0.41 12.59
N GLY A 144 7.92 -1.68 12.49
CA GLY A 144 8.63 -2.72 11.77
C GLY A 144 8.78 -2.41 10.28
N VAL A 145 7.71 -1.97 9.59
CA VAL A 145 7.76 -1.50 8.20
C VAL A 145 8.75 -0.34 8.06
N LEU A 146 8.65 0.67 8.93
CA LEU A 146 9.56 1.83 8.92
C LEU A 146 11.02 1.43 9.09
N TYR A 147 11.31 0.50 10.00
CA TYR A 147 12.65 -0.05 10.18
C TYR A 147 13.15 -0.74 8.91
N LEU A 148 12.32 -1.55 8.25
CA LEU A 148 12.72 -2.27 7.02
C LEU A 148 12.98 -1.30 5.86
N ILE A 149 12.13 -0.29 5.66
CA ILE A 149 12.31 0.68 4.55
C ILE A 149 13.50 1.62 4.78
N TRP A 150 13.73 2.09 6.01
CA TRP A 150 14.81 3.04 6.30
C TRP A 150 16.14 2.39 6.67
N GLY A 151 16.13 1.11 7.04
CA GLY A 151 17.30 0.31 7.38
C GLY A 151 17.79 -0.52 6.19
N PRO A 152 17.50 -1.83 6.14
CA PRO A 152 18.08 -2.74 5.15
C PRO A 152 17.74 -2.34 3.70
N LEU A 153 16.51 -1.93 3.41
CA LEU A 153 16.11 -1.65 2.03
C LEU A 153 16.74 -0.36 1.48
N ARG A 154 16.89 0.67 2.32
CA ARG A 154 17.65 1.88 1.98
C ARG A 154 19.11 1.58 1.69
N ARG A 155 19.75 0.71 2.47
CA ARG A 155 21.15 0.32 2.25
C ARG A 155 21.33 -0.32 0.87
N VAL A 156 20.44 -1.26 0.51
CA VAL A 156 20.44 -1.88 -0.83
C VAL A 156 20.36 -0.83 -1.94
N ALA A 157 19.46 0.16 -1.81
CA ALA A 157 19.33 1.22 -2.80
C ALA A 157 20.58 2.10 -2.91
N GLN A 158 21.19 2.47 -1.77
CA GLN A 158 22.36 3.35 -1.71
C GLN A 158 23.64 2.67 -2.20
N GLU A 159 23.76 1.36 -1.98
CA GLU A 159 24.90 0.55 -2.43
C GLU A 159 24.82 0.22 -3.93
N SER A 160 23.61 0.23 -4.51
CA SER A 160 23.40 -0.11 -5.93
C SER A 160 23.84 1.02 -6.87
N ASP A 161 23.32 2.23 -6.67
CA ASP A 161 23.62 3.40 -7.50
C ASP A 161 23.21 4.71 -6.79
N ALA A 162 23.93 5.80 -7.05
CA ALA A 162 23.69 7.08 -6.38
C ALA A 162 22.35 7.72 -6.77
N GLU A 163 21.93 7.61 -8.04
CA GLU A 163 20.65 8.15 -8.51
C GLU A 163 19.49 7.33 -7.93
N ILE A 164 19.59 5.99 -7.98
CA ILE A 164 18.61 5.09 -7.34
C ILE A 164 18.47 5.36 -5.85
N GLY A 165 19.58 5.56 -5.13
CA GLY A 165 19.55 5.88 -3.69
C GLY A 165 18.77 7.16 -3.38
N VAL A 166 18.87 8.19 -4.25
CA VAL A 166 18.12 9.45 -4.11
C VAL A 166 16.64 9.24 -4.42
N ILE A 167 16.30 8.56 -5.53
CA ILE A 167 14.91 8.27 -5.91
C ILE A 167 14.23 7.46 -4.81
N TYR A 168 14.88 6.38 -4.35
CA TYR A 168 14.40 5.55 -3.27
C TYR A 168 14.11 6.35 -2.00
N SER A 169 15.06 7.18 -1.56
CA SER A 169 14.91 7.95 -0.31
C SER A 169 13.75 8.95 -0.39
N LYS A 170 13.49 9.53 -1.58
CA LYS A 170 12.32 10.39 -1.80
C LYS A 170 11.02 9.60 -1.71
N LEU A 171 10.93 8.46 -2.37
CA LEU A 171 9.74 7.60 -2.36
C LEU A 171 9.45 7.06 -0.94
N ALA A 172 10.47 6.60 -0.23
CA ALA A 172 10.36 6.19 1.17
C ALA A 172 9.91 7.35 2.07
N GLY A 173 10.41 8.56 1.81
CA GLY A 173 9.96 9.79 2.48
C GLY A 173 8.47 10.08 2.27
N PHE A 174 7.99 10.00 1.03
CA PHE A 174 6.56 10.18 0.73
C PHE A 174 5.70 9.12 1.41
N LEU A 175 6.08 7.84 1.34
CA LEU A 175 5.35 6.77 2.01
C LEU A 175 5.30 6.99 3.53
N THR A 176 6.43 7.34 4.15
CA THR A 176 6.50 7.58 5.61
C THR A 176 5.66 8.77 6.06
N LEU A 177 5.54 9.81 5.24
CA LEU A 177 4.75 10.99 5.59
C LEU A 177 3.25 10.78 5.39
N LEU A 178 2.87 9.95 4.41
CA LEU A 178 1.47 9.72 4.05
C LEU A 178 0.81 8.58 4.83
N TRP A 179 1.60 7.69 5.45
CA TRP A 179 1.14 6.57 6.25
C TRP A 179 1.17 6.91 7.74
#